data_AF-A0AA41TXY0-F1
#
_entry.id   AF-A0AA41TXY0-F1
#
_cell.length_a   1.000
_cell.length_b   1.000
_cell.length_c   1.000
_cell.angle_alpha   90.00
_cell.angle_beta   90.00
_cell.angle_gamma   90.00
#
_symmetry.space_group_name_H-M   'P 1'
#
loop_
_entity.id
_entity.type
_entity.pdbx_description
1 polymer ?
#
loop_
_entity_poly.entity_id
_entity_poly.type
_entity_poly.pdbx_seq_one_letter_code
_entity_poly.pdbx_strand_id
1 'polypeptide(L)'
;MADEAVIQVLFVDAATGAEFARSPVPAGHLPESFETATQLAMGGVDWEVVRADPPTAAEYVAQGRLVLTLARVEQVAPRDVKYSMPTLCDPLPAMEPHDGPEPLFMLHEDDWRQVELVSGLVGAEVAMELAEIRRIHRFHAQQVTHEGRQLRVFDQLHVRATPTVPLDGVALPMQRLTELIPVQGQVHRGVGFGGQPGRVAGSYAFDAGEGVTVYGLEDGPLVSVLAFAGAHPAALPGMRRLMAEFGLSAVDWCAAETT
;
A
#
# COMPACT_ATOMS: atom_id res chain seq x y z
N MET A 1 -38.42 -18.77 -35.63
CA MET A 1 -38.15 -18.52 -34.19
C MET A 1 -37.18 -19.61 -33.79
N ALA A 2 -35.88 -19.31 -33.73
CA ALA A 2 -34.90 -20.31 -33.33
C ALA A 2 -35.11 -20.58 -31.83
N ASP A 3 -35.20 -21.86 -31.47
CA ASP A 3 -35.30 -22.31 -30.08
C ASP A 3 -33.98 -21.95 -29.39
N GLU A 4 -34.02 -21.02 -28.45
CA GLU A 4 -32.82 -20.55 -27.77
C GLU A 4 -32.33 -21.66 -26.82
N ALA A 5 -31.07 -22.10 -26.97
CA ALA A 5 -30.53 -23.18 -26.17
C ALA A 5 -30.61 -22.83 -24.67
N VAL A 6 -31.21 -23.71 -23.86
CA VAL A 6 -31.32 -23.53 -22.41
C VAL A 6 -30.21 -24.28 -21.70
N ILE A 7 -29.44 -23.57 -20.88
CA ILE A 7 -28.30 -24.10 -20.12
C ILE A 7 -28.73 -24.36 -18.68
N GLN A 8 -28.40 -25.53 -18.14
CA GLN A 8 -28.58 -25.82 -16.73
C GLN A 8 -27.41 -25.23 -15.93
N VAL A 9 -27.67 -24.15 -15.18
CA VAL A 9 -26.67 -23.47 -14.37
C VAL A 9 -26.76 -23.94 -12.92
N LEU A 10 -25.66 -24.46 -12.40
CA LEU A 10 -25.48 -24.85 -11.00
C LEU A 10 -24.66 -23.78 -10.28
N PHE A 11 -25.17 -23.27 -9.16
CA PHE A 11 -24.49 -22.29 -8.33
C PHE A 11 -23.93 -22.95 -7.07
N VAL A 12 -22.63 -22.80 -6.89
CA VAL A 12 -21.85 -23.35 -5.77
C VAL A 12 -21.27 -22.20 -4.96
N ASP A 13 -21.45 -22.24 -3.64
CA ASP A 13 -20.88 -21.25 -2.74
C ASP A 13 -19.38 -21.54 -2.56
N ALA A 14 -18.53 -20.54 -2.83
CA ALA A 14 -17.07 -20.70 -2.79
C ALA A 14 -16.52 -20.98 -1.38
N ALA A 15 -17.19 -20.50 -0.33
CA ALA A 15 -16.73 -20.64 1.05
C ALA A 15 -17.04 -22.04 1.61
N THR A 16 -18.17 -22.62 1.21
CA THR A 16 -18.64 -23.91 1.74
C THR A 16 -18.48 -25.07 0.76
N GLY A 17 -18.32 -24.78 -0.53
CA GLY A 17 -18.38 -25.77 -1.61
C GLY A 17 -19.77 -26.37 -1.81
N ALA A 18 -20.79 -25.86 -1.12
CA ALA A 18 -22.14 -26.37 -1.19
C ALA A 18 -22.89 -25.80 -2.39
N GLU A 19 -23.65 -26.66 -3.05
CA GLU A 19 -24.64 -26.21 -4.02
C GLU A 19 -25.77 -25.49 -3.29
N PHE A 20 -26.11 -24.28 -3.71
CA PHE A 20 -27.19 -23.51 -3.10
C PHE A 20 -28.34 -23.21 -4.06
N ALA A 21 -28.11 -23.29 -5.37
CA ALA A 21 -29.17 -23.09 -6.37
C ALA A 21 -28.87 -23.82 -7.69
N ARG A 22 -29.92 -24.18 -8.42
CA ARG A 22 -29.87 -24.60 -9.83
C ARG A 22 -30.97 -23.87 -10.59
N SER A 23 -30.65 -23.36 -11.78
CA SER A 23 -31.63 -22.70 -12.63
C SER A 23 -31.39 -22.98 -14.11
N PRO A 24 -32.44 -23.20 -14.91
CA PRO A 24 -32.35 -23.09 -16.36
C PRO A 24 -32.15 -21.61 -16.74
N VAL A 25 -31.18 -21.34 -17.61
CA VAL A 25 -30.88 -19.99 -18.12
C VAL A 25 -30.75 -20.05 -19.64
N PRO A 26 -31.43 -19.19 -20.41
CA PRO A 26 -31.22 -19.09 -21.86
C PRO A 26 -29.77 -18.73 -22.18
N ALA A 27 -29.17 -19.37 -23.18
CA ALA A 27 -27.77 -19.15 -23.53
C ALA A 27 -27.45 -17.69 -23.86
N GLY A 28 -28.37 -16.93 -24.48
CA GLY A 28 -28.18 -15.52 -24.78
C GLY A 28 -28.20 -14.60 -23.55
N HIS A 29 -28.55 -15.11 -22.37
CA HIS A 29 -28.46 -14.39 -21.09
C HIS A 29 -27.13 -14.65 -20.36
N LEU A 30 -26.26 -15.50 -20.90
CA LEU A 30 -24.93 -15.77 -20.36
C LEU A 30 -23.85 -15.06 -21.19
N PRO A 31 -22.74 -14.59 -20.57
CA PRO A 31 -21.65 -13.95 -21.30
C PRO A 31 -20.88 -14.95 -22.16
N GLU A 32 -20.21 -14.47 -23.21
CA GLU A 32 -19.37 -15.32 -24.09
C GLU A 32 -18.27 -16.08 -23.33
N SER A 33 -17.77 -15.50 -22.24
CA SER A 33 -16.75 -16.10 -21.38
C SER A 33 -16.89 -15.61 -19.94
N PHE A 34 -16.55 -16.49 -18.99
CA PHE A 34 -16.40 -16.19 -17.57
C PHE A 34 -14.91 -16.14 -17.12
N GLU A 35 -13.97 -16.13 -18.07
CA GLU A 35 -12.53 -16.00 -17.76
C GLU A 35 -12.15 -14.60 -17.26
N THR A 36 -12.96 -13.59 -17.59
CA THR A 36 -12.85 -12.25 -17.03
C THR A 36 -13.70 -12.11 -15.77
N ALA A 37 -13.22 -11.32 -14.80
CA ALA A 37 -13.94 -11.03 -13.57
C ALA A 37 -15.39 -10.59 -13.88
N THR A 38 -16.35 -11.44 -13.47
CA THR A 38 -17.77 -11.27 -13.78
C THR A 38 -18.55 -11.24 -12.48
N GLN A 39 -19.43 -10.25 -12.33
CA GLN A 39 -20.33 -10.15 -11.17
C GLN A 39 -21.76 -10.50 -11.59
N LEU A 40 -22.50 -11.16 -10.69
CA LEU A 40 -23.87 -11.59 -10.87
C LEU A 40 -24.73 -11.07 -9.71
N ALA A 41 -25.82 -10.39 -10.04
CA ALA A 41 -26.84 -10.03 -9.06
C ALA A 41 -27.88 -11.15 -8.97
N MET A 42 -27.98 -11.80 -7.81
CA MET A 42 -28.95 -12.88 -7.57
C MET A 42 -29.62 -12.71 -6.21
N GLY A 43 -30.96 -12.66 -6.20
CA GLY A 43 -31.73 -12.50 -4.96
C GLY A 43 -31.49 -11.17 -4.23
N GLY A 44 -31.07 -10.13 -4.94
CA GLY A 44 -30.71 -8.83 -4.35
C GLY A 44 -29.33 -8.81 -3.67
N VAL A 45 -28.51 -9.83 -3.91
CA VAL A 45 -27.13 -9.94 -3.43
C VAL A 45 -26.20 -9.97 -4.64
N ASP A 46 -25.10 -9.22 -4.57
CA ASP A 46 -24.04 -9.27 -5.57
C ASP A 46 -23.09 -10.44 -5.26
N TRP A 47 -22.74 -11.17 -6.31
CA TRP A 47 -21.83 -12.31 -6.26
C TRP A 47 -20.72 -12.12 -7.29
N GLU A 48 -19.51 -12.52 -6.95
CA GLU A 48 -18.38 -12.59 -7.86
C GLU A 48 -18.21 -14.04 -8.36
N VAL A 49 -18.03 -14.21 -9.67
CA VAL A 49 -17.71 -15.51 -10.27
C VAL A 49 -16.24 -15.82 -10.02
N VAL A 50 -15.98 -16.72 -9.07
CA VAL A 50 -14.62 -17.19 -8.73
C VAL A 50 -14.15 -18.23 -9.73
N ARG A 51 -15.06 -19.08 -10.21
CA ARG A 51 -14.78 -20.11 -11.21
C ARG A 51 -16.03 -20.44 -12.01
N ALA A 52 -15.83 -20.69 -13.30
CA ALA A 52 -16.83 -21.27 -14.19
C ALA A 52 -16.32 -22.58 -14.79
N ASP A 53 -17.20 -23.57 -14.91
CA ASP A 53 -16.87 -24.89 -15.48
C ASP A 53 -18.05 -25.41 -16.34
N PRO A 54 -17.92 -25.44 -17.68
CA PRO A 54 -16.81 -24.91 -18.47
C PRO A 54 -16.86 -23.38 -18.61
N PRO A 55 -15.73 -22.70 -18.86
CA PRO A 55 -15.63 -21.23 -18.77
C PRO A 55 -16.17 -20.47 -19.99
N THR A 56 -16.32 -21.11 -21.16
CA THR A 56 -16.69 -20.43 -22.41
C THR A 56 -18.06 -20.86 -22.96
N ALA A 57 -18.72 -19.96 -23.71
CA ALA A 57 -20.03 -20.22 -24.31
C ALA A 57 -20.06 -21.40 -25.25
N ALA A 58 -19.03 -21.55 -26.09
CA ALA A 58 -18.94 -22.70 -26.98
C ALA A 58 -19.00 -24.02 -26.21
N GLU A 59 -18.38 -24.09 -25.03
CA GLU A 59 -18.30 -25.30 -24.22
C GLU A 59 -19.56 -25.55 -23.39
N TYR A 60 -20.08 -24.54 -22.67
CA TYR A 60 -21.27 -24.77 -21.84
C TYR A 60 -22.54 -24.94 -22.69
N VAL A 61 -22.60 -24.34 -23.89
CA VAL A 61 -23.68 -24.60 -24.85
C VAL A 61 -23.60 -26.01 -25.40
N ALA A 62 -22.40 -26.47 -25.77
CA ALA A 62 -22.22 -27.85 -26.24
C ALA A 62 -22.56 -28.89 -25.16
N GLN A 63 -22.25 -28.60 -23.89
CA GLN A 63 -22.52 -29.51 -22.77
C GLN A 63 -23.93 -29.36 -22.18
N GLY A 64 -24.65 -28.28 -22.51
CA GLY A 64 -25.96 -27.96 -21.92
C GLY A 64 -25.93 -27.66 -20.42
N ARG A 65 -24.75 -27.47 -19.83
CA ARG A 65 -24.55 -27.27 -18.39
C ARG A 65 -23.42 -26.29 -18.12
N LEU A 66 -23.55 -25.58 -17.01
CA LEU A 66 -22.55 -24.64 -16.50
C LEU A 66 -22.54 -24.73 -14.97
N VAL A 67 -21.36 -24.83 -14.37
CA VAL A 67 -21.19 -24.71 -12.91
C VAL A 67 -20.48 -23.40 -12.61
N LEU A 68 -21.11 -22.57 -11.80
CA LEU A 68 -20.53 -21.31 -11.32
C LEU A 68 -20.25 -21.42 -9.83
N THR A 69 -18.98 -21.28 -9.47
CA THR A 69 -18.53 -21.12 -8.09
C THR A 69 -18.47 -19.63 -7.78
N LEU A 70 -19.23 -19.21 -6.77
CA LEU A 70 -19.48 -17.81 -6.49
C LEU A 70 -19.05 -17.43 -5.08
N ALA A 71 -18.39 -16.28 -4.95
CA ALA A 71 -18.15 -15.62 -3.67
C ALA A 71 -19.16 -14.49 -3.49
N ARG A 72 -19.74 -14.37 -2.30
CA ARG A 72 -20.65 -13.26 -1.99
C ARG A 72 -19.84 -11.97 -1.91
N VAL A 73 -20.27 -10.93 -2.62
CA VAL A 73 -19.68 -9.60 -2.48
C VAL A 73 -20.28 -8.96 -1.24
N GLU A 74 -19.49 -8.86 -0.17
CA GLU A 74 -19.88 -8.10 1.01
C GLU A 74 -19.73 -6.61 0.73
N GLN A 75 -20.87 -5.91 0.54
CA GLN A 75 -20.86 -4.46 0.50
C GLN A 75 -20.69 -3.92 1.92
N VAL A 76 -19.44 -3.59 2.26
CA VAL A 76 -19.11 -2.87 3.49
C VAL A 76 -19.44 -1.40 3.26
N ALA A 77 -20.22 -0.78 4.14
CA ALA A 77 -20.45 0.65 4.04
C ALA A 77 -19.09 1.37 4.17
N PRO A 78 -18.77 2.39 3.36
CA PRO A 78 -17.45 3.03 3.40
C PRO A 78 -17.01 3.51 4.80
N ARG A 79 -17.96 3.87 5.66
CA ARG A 79 -17.73 4.25 7.08
C ARG A 79 -17.21 3.11 7.97
N ASP A 80 -17.42 1.87 7.55
CA ASP A 80 -17.02 0.66 8.26
C ASP A 80 -15.64 0.17 7.77
N VAL A 81 -15.09 0.78 6.71
CA VAL A 81 -13.69 0.61 6.30
C VAL A 81 -12.81 1.38 7.27
N LYS A 82 -11.89 0.67 7.91
CA LYS A 82 -10.90 1.26 8.84
C LYS A 82 -9.57 1.42 8.13
N TYR A 83 -8.81 2.44 8.55
CA TYR A 83 -7.43 2.65 8.14
C TYR A 83 -6.50 1.79 8.99
N SER A 84 -5.46 1.24 8.36
CA SER A 84 -4.37 0.52 9.04
C SER A 84 -3.38 1.47 9.72
N MET A 85 -3.36 2.74 9.31
CA MET A 85 -2.40 3.75 9.74
C MET A 85 -3.13 5.03 10.20
N PRO A 86 -2.56 5.78 11.15
CA PRO A 86 -3.18 7.02 11.64
C PRO A 86 -2.89 8.21 10.73
N THR A 87 -1.92 8.09 9.82
CA THR A 87 -1.48 9.19 8.96
C THR A 87 -0.88 8.70 7.64
N LEU A 88 -0.99 9.52 6.60
CA LEU A 88 -0.25 9.39 5.34
C LEU A 88 0.38 10.71 4.92
N CYS A 89 1.41 10.65 4.09
CA CYS A 89 2.05 11.82 3.49
C CYS A 89 1.34 12.17 2.18
N ASP A 90 0.74 13.37 2.09
CA ASP A 90 0.02 13.83 0.90
C ASP A 90 0.93 14.03 -0.32
N PRO A 91 2.07 14.77 -0.22
CA PRO A 91 2.91 15.01 -1.39
C PRO A 91 3.70 13.75 -1.75
N LEU A 92 3.12 12.92 -2.61
CA LEU A 92 3.87 11.91 -3.34
C LEU A 92 4.85 12.60 -4.31
N PRO A 93 6.10 12.14 -4.37
CA PRO A 93 7.10 12.75 -5.22
C PRO A 93 6.82 12.42 -6.70
N ALA A 94 7.38 13.23 -7.61
CA ALA A 94 7.24 12.97 -9.04
C ALA A 94 7.87 11.63 -9.44
N MET A 95 7.25 10.94 -10.40
CA MET A 95 7.76 9.70 -10.97
C MET A 95 8.49 9.99 -12.30
N GLU A 96 9.53 9.21 -12.60
CA GLU A 96 10.22 9.20 -13.88
C GLU A 96 10.36 7.78 -14.44
N PRO A 97 10.45 7.61 -15.77
CA PRO A 97 10.67 6.30 -16.38
C PRO A 97 11.93 5.62 -15.83
N HIS A 98 11.85 4.31 -15.66
CA HIS A 98 12.98 3.47 -15.30
C HIS A 98 13.00 2.25 -16.21
N ASP A 99 13.90 2.27 -17.19
CA ASP A 99 14.04 1.22 -18.20
C ASP A 99 15.24 0.29 -17.91
N GLY A 100 15.86 0.44 -16.74
CA GLY A 100 17.06 -0.30 -16.34
C GLY A 100 16.74 -1.65 -15.70
N PRO A 101 17.65 -2.65 -15.80
CA PRO A 101 17.50 -3.93 -15.12
C PRO A 101 17.83 -3.86 -13.63
N GLU A 102 18.35 -2.73 -13.15
CA GLU A 102 18.79 -2.59 -11.77
C GLU A 102 17.61 -2.55 -10.79
N PRO A 103 17.79 -3.08 -9.57
CA PRO A 103 16.70 -3.18 -8.63
C PRO A 103 16.30 -1.80 -8.08
N LEU A 104 15.00 -1.55 -8.04
CA LEU A 104 14.39 -0.48 -7.26
C LEU A 104 14.11 -0.95 -5.84
N PHE A 105 14.08 -0.01 -4.89
CA PHE A 105 13.53 -0.27 -3.57
C PHE A 105 12.02 -0.06 -3.63
N MET A 106 11.25 -1.15 -3.54
CA MET A 106 9.80 -1.09 -3.68
C MET A 106 9.15 -0.74 -2.34
N LEU A 107 8.38 0.35 -2.33
CA LEU A 107 7.54 0.78 -1.22
C LEU A 107 6.07 0.74 -1.60
N HIS A 108 5.20 0.59 -0.60
CA HIS A 108 3.82 1.02 -0.75
C HIS A 108 3.79 2.56 -0.71
N GLU A 109 2.89 3.19 -1.47
CA GLU A 109 2.80 4.66 -1.50
C GLU A 109 2.47 5.26 -0.12
N ASP A 110 1.61 4.58 0.66
CA ASP A 110 1.28 4.95 2.04
C ASP A 110 2.48 4.93 3.01
N ASP A 111 3.52 4.14 2.71
CA ASP A 111 4.73 4.04 3.55
C ASP A 111 5.73 5.19 3.28
N TRP A 112 5.44 6.05 2.30
CA TRP A 112 6.31 7.16 1.94
C TRP A 112 6.48 8.16 3.10
N ARG A 113 7.73 8.37 3.52
CA ARG A 113 8.11 9.30 4.59
C ARG A 113 7.34 9.09 5.90
N GLN A 114 7.09 7.83 6.28
CA GLN A 114 6.50 7.51 7.59
C GLN A 114 7.50 7.58 8.75
N VAL A 115 8.77 7.32 8.46
CA VAL A 115 9.89 7.57 9.39
C VAL A 115 10.94 8.39 8.65
N GLU A 116 11.22 9.61 9.12
CA GLU A 116 12.16 10.52 8.45
C GLU A 116 12.99 11.35 9.43
N LEU A 117 14.15 11.86 8.96
CA LEU A 117 14.86 12.93 9.65
C LEU A 117 14.35 14.29 9.16
N VAL A 118 14.17 15.20 10.10
CA VAL A 118 13.77 16.58 9.84
C VAL A 118 14.74 17.57 10.48
N SER A 119 14.93 18.72 9.84
CA SER A 119 15.67 19.86 10.37
C SER A 119 14.99 20.45 11.59
N GLY A 120 15.77 20.94 12.55
CA GLY A 120 15.23 21.72 13.67
C GLY A 120 14.44 22.96 13.24
N LEU A 121 14.67 23.49 12.03
CA LEU A 121 13.95 24.67 11.52
C LEU A 121 12.47 24.40 11.25
N VAL A 122 12.09 23.15 10.91
CA VAL A 122 10.70 22.77 10.64
C VAL A 122 9.97 22.21 11.86
N GLY A 123 10.55 22.37 13.07
CA GLY A 123 10.00 21.79 14.30
C GLY A 123 8.58 22.26 14.65
N ALA A 124 8.19 23.47 14.27
CA ALA A 124 6.83 23.97 14.48
C ALA A 124 5.80 23.22 13.61
N GLU A 125 6.12 22.97 12.35
CA GLU A 125 5.28 22.19 11.42
C GLU A 125 5.15 20.75 11.92
N VAL A 126 6.27 20.12 12.28
CA VAL A 126 6.30 18.77 12.85
C VAL A 126 5.42 18.68 14.11
N ALA A 127 5.49 19.66 15.00
CA ALA A 127 4.67 19.68 16.22
C ALA A 127 3.17 19.77 15.93
N MET A 128 2.77 20.55 14.91
CA MET A 128 1.37 20.67 14.49
C MET A 128 0.84 19.35 13.91
N GLU A 129 1.59 18.74 13.00
CA GLU A 129 1.23 17.47 12.36
C GLU A 129 1.14 16.34 13.41
N LEU A 130 2.12 16.25 14.31
CA LEU A 130 2.08 15.28 15.41
C LEU A 130 0.93 15.50 16.38
N ALA A 131 0.45 16.73 16.56
CA ALA A 131 -0.71 17.00 17.41
C ALA A 131 -2.00 16.38 16.85
N GLU A 132 -2.21 16.48 15.53
CA GLU A 132 -3.35 15.84 14.85
C GLU A 132 -3.24 14.32 14.88
N ILE A 133 -2.05 13.78 14.63
CA ILE A 133 -1.84 12.32 14.67
C ILE A 133 -2.08 11.79 16.09
N ARG A 134 -1.63 12.49 17.13
CA ARG A 134 -1.91 12.13 18.53
C ARG A 134 -3.41 12.20 18.85
N ARG A 135 -4.14 13.14 18.25
CA ARG A 135 -5.61 13.20 18.36
C ARG A 135 -6.25 11.94 17.77
N ILE A 136 -5.76 11.47 16.62
CA ILE A 136 -6.23 10.22 15.99
C ILE A 136 -5.94 9.01 16.87
N HIS A 137 -4.70 8.85 17.36
CA HIS A 137 -4.39 7.76 18.31
C HIS A 137 -5.29 7.76 19.55
N ARG A 138 -5.64 8.94 20.07
CA ARG A 138 -6.43 9.06 21.29
C ARG A 138 -7.92 8.75 21.09
N PHE A 139 -8.51 9.20 19.99
CA PHE A 139 -9.96 9.24 19.85
C PHE A 139 -10.50 8.33 18.75
N HIS A 140 -9.66 7.90 17.82
CA HIS A 140 -10.05 7.21 16.60
C HIS A 140 -9.39 5.83 16.45
N ALA A 141 -8.50 5.46 17.38
CA ALA A 141 -7.87 4.14 17.40
C ALA A 141 -8.78 3.08 18.05
N GLN A 142 -8.87 1.92 17.41
CA GLN A 142 -9.61 0.75 17.88
C GLN A 142 -8.71 -0.48 17.82
N GLN A 143 -8.90 -1.42 18.74
CA GLN A 143 -8.28 -2.74 18.66
C GLN A 143 -9.29 -3.69 18.03
N VAL A 144 -8.90 -4.36 16.95
CA VAL A 144 -9.71 -5.38 16.28
C VAL A 144 -8.94 -6.68 16.21
N THR A 145 -9.65 -7.80 16.26
CA THR A 145 -9.06 -9.11 16.03
C THR A 145 -9.35 -9.54 14.60
N HIS A 146 -8.30 -9.77 13.82
CA HIS A 146 -8.39 -10.30 12.46
C HIS A 146 -7.45 -11.49 12.36
N GLU A 147 -7.96 -12.64 11.92
CA GLU A 147 -7.19 -13.90 11.82
C GLU A 147 -6.40 -14.27 13.09
N GLY A 148 -6.98 -14.01 14.26
CA GLY A 148 -6.35 -14.30 15.56
C GLY A 148 -5.24 -13.33 15.97
N ARG A 149 -4.98 -12.27 15.19
CA ARG A 149 -4.05 -11.19 15.52
C ARG A 149 -4.80 -9.95 16.02
N GLN A 150 -4.28 -9.33 17.08
CA GLN A 150 -4.75 -8.01 17.50
C GLN A 150 -4.11 -6.95 16.61
N LEU A 151 -4.94 -6.19 15.92
CA LEU A 151 -4.54 -5.10 15.05
C LEU A 151 -5.09 -3.79 15.62
N ARG A 152 -4.25 -2.75 15.61
CA ARG A 152 -4.75 -1.39 15.80
C ARG A 152 -5.22 -0.87 14.46
N VAL A 153 -6.45 -0.38 14.41
CA VAL A 153 -7.04 0.25 13.23
C VAL A 153 -7.61 1.60 13.61
N PHE A 154 -7.85 2.46 12.63
CA PHE A 154 -8.32 3.82 12.83
C PHE A 154 -9.57 4.09 12.01
N ASP A 155 -10.53 4.84 12.53
CA ASP A 155 -11.69 5.30 11.75
C ASP A 155 -11.54 6.74 11.21
N GLN A 156 -10.42 7.37 11.54
CA GLN A 156 -9.94 8.60 10.92
C GLN A 156 -8.46 8.45 10.54
N LEU A 157 -8.07 9.21 9.52
CA LEU A 157 -6.73 9.29 8.98
C LEU A 157 -6.35 10.76 8.87
N HIS A 158 -5.11 11.10 9.25
CA HIS A 158 -4.56 12.42 9.02
C HIS A 158 -3.73 12.44 7.75
N VAL A 159 -4.03 13.37 6.85
CA VAL A 159 -3.28 13.54 5.60
C VAL A 159 -2.32 14.69 5.81
N ARG A 160 -1.04 14.35 5.98
CA ARG A 160 0.03 15.28 6.32
C ARG A 160 0.54 15.99 5.09
N ALA A 161 0.56 17.33 5.13
CA ALA A 161 1.06 18.16 4.03
C ALA A 161 2.43 18.78 4.33
N THR A 162 2.86 18.80 5.61
CA THR A 162 4.12 19.42 6.04
C THR A 162 5.01 18.45 6.84
N PRO A 163 6.34 18.68 6.92
CA PRO A 163 7.09 19.66 6.13
C PRO A 163 7.23 19.25 4.66
N THR A 164 7.11 20.23 3.75
CA THR A 164 7.36 20.02 2.32
C THR A 164 8.85 19.92 2.00
N VAL A 165 9.69 20.58 2.81
CA VAL A 165 11.16 20.53 2.74
C VAL A 165 11.69 20.08 4.10
N PRO A 166 11.72 18.77 4.40
CA PRO A 166 12.04 18.27 5.75
C PRO A 166 13.44 18.66 6.21
N LEU A 167 14.40 18.80 5.29
CA LEU A 167 15.79 19.16 5.58
C LEU A 167 16.08 20.65 5.33
N ASP A 168 15.10 21.53 5.50
CA ASP A 168 15.30 22.98 5.28
C ASP A 168 16.48 23.53 6.09
N GLY A 169 17.31 24.34 5.43
CA GLY A 169 18.56 24.89 5.98
C GLY A 169 19.69 23.88 6.24
N VAL A 170 19.53 22.61 5.88
CA VAL A 170 20.55 21.56 6.10
C VAL A 170 21.29 21.25 4.80
N ALA A 171 22.61 21.40 4.83
CA ALA A 171 23.49 20.98 3.73
C ALA A 171 24.11 19.61 4.05
N LEU A 172 23.39 18.52 3.79
CA LEU A 172 23.86 17.14 3.98
C LEU A 172 24.30 16.52 2.64
N PRO A 173 25.61 16.37 2.36
CA PRO A 173 26.06 15.67 1.17
C PRO A 173 25.83 14.16 1.28
N MET A 174 25.47 13.50 0.17
CA MET A 174 25.31 12.03 0.11
C MET A 174 26.56 11.28 0.60
N GLN A 175 27.76 11.76 0.22
CA GLN A 175 29.01 11.19 0.70
C GLN A 175 29.06 11.18 2.23
N ARG A 176 28.68 12.30 2.87
CA ARG A 176 28.73 12.42 4.33
C ARG A 176 27.68 11.55 5.01
N LEU A 177 26.48 11.44 4.42
CA LEU A 177 25.46 10.49 4.86
C LEU A 177 26.02 9.07 4.88
N THR A 178 26.64 8.61 3.80
CA THR A 178 27.19 7.24 3.72
C THR A 178 28.44 7.01 4.56
N GLU A 179 29.21 8.05 4.90
CA GLU A 179 30.29 7.94 5.89
C GLU A 179 29.77 7.72 7.30
N LEU A 180 28.63 8.36 7.64
CA LEU A 180 28.01 8.25 8.96
C LEU A 180 27.15 7.00 9.09
N ILE A 181 26.40 6.66 8.04
CA ILE A 181 25.55 5.47 7.93
C ILE A 181 26.04 4.66 6.72
N PRO A 182 27.01 3.75 6.93
CA PRO A 182 27.61 3.00 5.83
C PRO A 182 26.62 2.02 5.22
N VAL A 183 26.68 1.89 3.89
CA VAL A 183 25.98 0.84 3.14
C VAL A 183 26.49 -0.52 3.62
N GLN A 184 25.58 -1.39 4.05
CA GLN A 184 25.90 -2.76 4.50
C GLN A 184 25.43 -3.83 3.52
N GLY A 185 24.49 -3.49 2.63
CA GLY A 185 23.88 -4.45 1.73
C GLY A 185 23.57 -3.89 0.35
N GLN A 186 22.36 -4.14 -0.12
CA GLN A 186 21.93 -3.78 -1.46
C GLN A 186 21.85 -2.26 -1.64
N VAL A 187 22.35 -1.78 -2.78
CA VAL A 187 22.11 -0.42 -3.28
C VAL A 187 21.07 -0.50 -4.38
N HIS A 188 20.07 0.36 -4.32
CA HIS A 188 18.98 0.42 -5.29
C HIS A 188 19.16 1.64 -6.21
N ARG A 189 18.60 1.58 -7.42
CA ARG A 189 18.61 2.70 -8.39
C ARG A 189 17.53 3.76 -8.15
N GLY A 190 17.00 3.79 -6.94
CA GLY A 190 15.90 4.65 -6.51
C GLY A 190 14.79 3.87 -5.83
N VAL A 191 13.72 4.57 -5.55
CA VAL A 191 12.49 4.07 -4.93
C VAL A 191 11.43 3.88 -6.02
N GLY A 192 10.70 2.77 -5.98
CA GLY A 192 9.50 2.55 -6.79
C GLY A 192 8.29 2.35 -5.91
N PHE A 193 7.09 2.67 -6.42
CA PHE A 193 5.83 2.36 -5.75
C PHE A 193 5.17 1.13 -6.36
N GLY A 194 4.64 0.25 -5.50
CA GLY A 194 3.93 -0.96 -5.94
C GLY A 194 2.80 -0.62 -6.93
N GLY A 195 2.77 -1.31 -8.07
CA GLY A 195 1.74 -1.10 -9.09
C GLY A 195 1.93 0.12 -10.00
N GLN A 196 2.95 0.96 -9.77
CA GLN A 196 3.28 2.09 -10.63
C GLN A 196 4.57 1.82 -11.44
N PRO A 197 4.59 2.06 -12.76
CA PRO A 197 5.80 1.91 -13.55
C PRO A 197 6.78 3.06 -13.26
N GLY A 198 8.08 2.77 -13.32
CA GLY A 198 9.14 3.76 -13.15
C GLY A 198 9.65 3.86 -11.71
N ARG A 199 10.31 4.98 -11.41
CA ARG A 199 10.87 5.27 -10.09
C ARG A 199 10.56 6.70 -9.67
N VAL A 200 10.68 6.98 -8.39
CA VAL A 200 10.64 8.34 -7.85
C VAL A 200 11.84 9.13 -8.39
N ALA A 201 11.57 10.29 -8.98
CA ALA A 201 12.59 11.16 -9.57
C ALA A 201 13.58 11.66 -8.50
N GLY A 202 14.88 11.57 -8.80
CA GLY A 202 15.94 11.99 -7.88
C GLY A 202 16.04 11.15 -6.60
N SER A 203 15.44 9.95 -6.58
CA SER A 203 15.47 9.09 -5.40
C SER A 203 16.73 8.24 -5.28
N TYR A 204 17.07 7.91 -4.05
CA TYR A 204 18.10 6.94 -3.68
C TYR A 204 17.54 5.95 -2.65
N ALA A 205 18.12 4.76 -2.59
CA ALA A 205 17.88 3.83 -1.49
C ALA A 205 19.03 2.83 -1.32
N PHE A 206 19.34 2.47 -0.08
CA PHE A 206 20.35 1.47 0.25
C PHE A 206 20.08 0.81 1.61
N ASP A 207 20.53 -0.44 1.74
CA ASP A 207 20.52 -1.18 3.00
C ASP A 207 21.66 -0.70 3.91
N ALA A 208 21.31 -0.25 5.11
CA ALA A 208 22.23 0.23 6.14
C ALA A 208 22.52 -0.80 7.24
N GLY A 209 22.00 -2.03 7.10
CA GLY A 209 22.11 -3.09 8.09
C GLY A 209 21.02 -3.00 9.16
N GLU A 210 21.02 -3.96 10.09
CA GLU A 210 20.03 -4.06 11.19
C GLU A 210 18.56 -4.10 10.72
N GLY A 211 18.32 -4.49 9.46
CA GLY A 211 16.99 -4.47 8.85
C GLY A 211 16.46 -3.07 8.54
N VAL A 212 17.34 -2.06 8.47
CA VAL A 212 16.98 -0.67 8.15
C VAL A 212 17.39 -0.37 6.70
N THR A 213 16.41 0.01 5.88
CA THR A 213 16.68 0.61 4.56
C THR A 213 16.61 2.12 4.67
N VAL A 214 17.66 2.79 4.21
CA VAL A 214 17.71 4.25 4.09
C VAL A 214 17.27 4.62 2.68
N TYR A 215 16.37 5.58 2.55
CA TYR A 215 15.92 6.07 1.25
C TYR A 215 15.61 7.57 1.32
N GLY A 216 15.39 8.19 0.16
CA GLY A 216 15.05 9.60 0.14
C GLY A 216 15.21 10.21 -1.24
N LEU A 217 15.42 11.53 -1.24
CA LEU A 217 15.59 12.35 -2.44
C LEU A 217 16.89 13.13 -2.36
N GLU A 218 17.52 13.34 -3.50
CA GLU A 218 18.64 14.25 -3.70
C GLU A 218 18.17 15.50 -4.48
N ASP A 219 18.68 16.67 -4.09
CA ASP A 219 18.67 17.89 -4.90
C ASP A 219 20.12 18.26 -5.24
N GLY A 220 20.54 17.90 -6.46
CA GLY A 220 21.93 18.00 -6.87
C GLY A 220 22.83 17.11 -6.00
N PRO A 221 23.86 17.66 -5.31
CA PRO A 221 24.76 16.88 -4.46
C PRO A 221 24.27 16.71 -3.02
N LEU A 222 23.12 17.30 -2.66
CA LEU A 222 22.60 17.36 -1.30
C LEU A 222 21.39 16.44 -1.14
N VAL A 223 21.29 15.81 0.02
CA VAL A 223 20.11 15.08 0.45
C VAL A 223 19.02 16.09 0.81
N SER A 224 17.86 15.99 0.18
CA SER A 224 16.70 16.86 0.42
C SER A 224 15.60 16.16 1.23
N VAL A 225 15.52 14.84 1.16
CA VAL A 225 14.68 13.98 2.01
C VAL A 225 15.52 12.81 2.49
N LEU A 226 15.43 12.48 3.79
CA LEU A 226 16.10 11.33 4.39
C LEU A 226 15.09 10.54 5.24
N ALA A 227 14.71 9.36 4.77
CA ALA A 227 13.69 8.50 5.36
C ALA A 227 14.18 7.05 5.53
N PHE A 228 13.41 6.29 6.30
CA PHE A 228 13.77 4.93 6.71
C PHE A 228 12.59 3.98 6.58
N ALA A 229 12.88 2.74 6.22
CA ALA A 229 11.93 1.64 6.17
C ALA A 229 12.50 0.40 6.88
N GLY A 230 11.61 -0.46 7.36
CA GLY A 230 11.97 -1.66 8.11
C GLY A 230 12.10 -1.38 9.62
N ALA A 231 13.25 -1.75 10.20
CA ALA A 231 13.51 -1.53 11.61
C ALA A 231 13.70 -0.04 11.95
N HIS A 232 13.56 0.31 13.23
CA HIS A 232 13.67 1.70 13.68
C HIS A 232 15.10 2.25 13.50
N PRO A 233 15.29 3.46 12.93
CA PRO A 233 16.60 4.00 12.57
C PRO A 233 17.56 4.22 13.75
N ALA A 234 17.04 4.31 14.97
CA ALA A 234 17.87 4.38 16.18
C ALA A 234 18.80 3.16 16.39
N ALA A 235 18.55 2.04 15.70
CA ALA A 235 19.44 0.89 15.70
C ALA A 235 20.77 1.16 14.97
N LEU A 236 20.82 2.15 14.07
CA LEU A 236 22.00 2.45 13.27
C LEU A 236 23.07 3.16 14.13
N PRO A 237 24.32 2.63 14.21
CA PRO A 237 25.38 3.22 15.04
C PRO A 237 25.69 4.69 14.74
N GLY A 238 25.53 5.10 13.48
CA GLY A 238 25.77 6.46 13.01
C GLY A 238 24.67 7.47 13.29
N MET A 239 23.46 7.01 13.66
CA MET A 239 22.25 7.83 13.69
C MET A 239 22.39 9.05 14.61
N ARG A 240 22.81 8.81 15.86
CA ARG A 240 22.99 9.90 16.84
C ARG A 240 24.00 10.94 16.39
N ARG A 241 25.08 10.51 15.72
CA ARG A 241 26.10 11.41 15.21
C ARG A 241 25.58 12.24 14.05
N LEU A 242 24.86 11.60 13.11
CA LEU A 242 24.21 12.29 11.99
C LEU A 242 23.24 13.36 12.50
N MET A 243 22.37 13.00 13.45
CA MET A 243 21.41 13.93 14.04
C MET A 243 22.10 15.11 14.72
N ALA A 244 23.12 14.85 15.53
CA ALA A 244 23.86 15.90 16.23
C ALA A 244 24.66 16.81 15.28
N GLU A 245 25.28 16.24 14.24
CA GLU A 245 26.12 16.99 13.28
C GLU A 245 25.31 17.96 12.42
N PHE A 246 24.07 17.58 12.07
CA PHE A 246 23.22 18.36 11.16
C PHE A 246 22.00 19.00 11.85
N GLY A 247 21.87 18.89 13.17
CA GLY A 247 20.75 19.46 13.92
C GLY A 247 19.40 18.87 13.53
N LEU A 248 19.35 17.54 13.38
CA LEU A 248 18.18 16.80 12.93
C LEU A 248 17.47 16.11 14.10
N SER A 249 16.17 15.86 13.92
CA SER A 249 15.37 14.99 14.77
C SER A 249 14.78 13.86 13.93
N ALA A 250 14.69 12.66 14.50
CA ALA A 250 13.98 11.55 13.88
C ALA A 250 12.51 11.66 14.24
N VAL A 251 11.62 11.50 13.26
CA VAL A 251 10.17 11.51 13.46
C VAL A 251 9.60 10.19 12.96
N ASP A 252 8.88 9.50 13.84
CA ASP A 252 8.01 8.40 13.47
C ASP A 252 6.57 8.93 13.46
N TRP A 253 6.07 9.22 12.26
CA TRP A 253 4.75 9.80 12.08
C TRP A 253 3.65 8.82 12.46
N CYS A 254 3.81 7.53 12.16
CA CYS A 254 2.83 6.51 12.53
C CYS A 254 2.74 6.31 14.05
N ALA A 255 3.87 6.34 14.77
CA ALA A 255 3.90 6.26 16.23
C ALA A 255 3.57 7.60 16.93
N ALA A 256 3.63 8.71 16.20
CA ALA A 256 3.53 10.09 16.70
C ALA A 256 4.65 10.47 17.69
N GLU A 257 5.86 10.00 17.42
CA GLU A 257 7.06 10.11 18.26
C GLU A 257 8.19 10.89 17.58
N THR A 258 9.05 11.51 18.39
CA THR A 258 10.24 12.24 17.96
C THR A 258 11.43 11.84 18.84
N THR A 259 12.60 11.60 18.25
CA THR A 259 13.86 11.30 18.96
C THR A 259 14.99 12.22 18.51
#